data_AF-A0A2U2PHG6-F1
#
_entry.id   AF-A0A2U2PHG6-F1
#
_cell.length_a   1.000
_cell.length_b   1.000
_cell.length_c   1.000
_cell.angle_alpha   90.00
_cell.angle_beta   90.00
_cell.angle_gamma   90.00
#
_symmetry.space_group_name_H-M   'P 1'
#
loop_
_entity.id
_entity.type
_entity.pdbx_description
1 polymer ?
#
loop_
_entity_poly.entity_id
_entity_poly.type
_entity_poly.pdbx_seq_one_letter_code
_entity_poly.pdbx_strand_id
1 'polypeptide(L)' 'MSRAFVKEGEYDQLKDVAPNMASLMIYLKRENGAPVRELYTRFSDKYQKDVHEMSDGLGYMINDDHQWQVVLD' A
#
# COMPACT_ATOMS: atom_id res chain seq x y z
N MET A 1 -3.79 35.40 3.98
CA MET A 1 -2.63 34.51 4.20
C MET A 1 -2.71 33.37 3.20
N SER A 2 -1.99 33.49 2.08
CA SER A 2 -1.91 32.50 1.01
C SER A 2 -1.23 31.24 1.53
N ARG A 3 -1.99 30.14 1.70
CA ARG A 3 -1.41 28.82 1.95
C ARG A 3 -0.99 28.25 0.60
N ALA A 4 0.29 27.94 0.48
CA ALA A 4 0.86 27.28 -0.68
C ALA A 4 0.05 26.00 -1.00
N PHE A 5 -0.46 25.92 -2.22
CA PHE A 5 -1.05 24.71 -2.78
C PHE A 5 0.10 23.72 -3.05
N VAL A 6 0.40 22.91 -2.05
CA VAL A 6 1.20 21.70 -2.27
C VAL A 6 0.23 20.64 -2.75
N LYS A 7 0.43 20.13 -3.97
CA LYS A 7 -0.26 18.95 -4.50
C LYS A 7 0.21 17.71 -3.71
N GLU A 8 -0.28 17.55 -2.49
CA GLU A 8 -0.13 16.34 -1.67
C GLU A 8 -1.39 15.49 -1.86
N GLY A 9 -1.60 14.89 -3.01
CA GLY A 9 -1.18 13.51 -3.25
C GLY A 9 -2.45 12.69 -3.46
N GLU A 10 -2.59 12.06 -4.62
CA GLU A 10 -3.86 11.60 -5.22
C GLU A 10 -4.64 10.51 -4.45
N TYR A 11 -4.15 10.05 -3.29
CA TYR A 11 -4.79 9.00 -2.49
C TYR A 11 -4.84 9.41 -1.01
N ASP A 12 -6.05 9.54 -0.48
CA ASP A 12 -6.31 9.82 0.94
C ASP A 12 -6.38 8.52 1.77
N GLN A 13 -6.73 7.38 1.15
CA GLN A 13 -6.84 6.08 1.80
C GLN A 13 -6.18 4.98 0.95
N LEU A 14 -5.67 3.93 1.60
CA LEU A 14 -5.05 2.77 0.93
C LEU A 14 -5.94 2.16 -0.17
N LYS A 15 -7.25 2.11 0.06
CA LYS A 15 -8.22 1.54 -0.90
C LYS A 15 -8.32 2.32 -2.22
N ASP A 16 -7.94 3.60 -2.20
CA ASP A 16 -7.97 4.47 -3.37
C ASP A 16 -6.71 4.30 -4.22
N VAL A 17 -5.65 3.72 -3.65
CA VAL A 17 -4.38 3.46 -4.31
C VAL A 17 -4.59 2.44 -5.44
N ALA A 18 -4.09 2.77 -6.62
CA ALA A 18 -4.19 1.87 -7.76
C ALA A 18 -3.56 0.49 -7.44
N PRO A 19 -4.15 -0.62 -7.92
CA PRO A 19 -3.79 -2.00 -7.56
C PRO A 19 -2.54 -2.47 -8.32
N ASN A 20 -1.46 -1.71 -8.18
CA ASN A 20 -0.14 -2.01 -8.69
C ASN A 20 0.90 -1.64 -7.63
N MET A 21 2.05 -2.32 -7.68
CA MET A 21 3.10 -2.17 -6.68
C MET A 21 3.68 -0.75 -6.64
N ALA A 22 3.82 -0.09 -7.79
CA ALA A 22 4.42 1.26 -7.84
C ALA A 22 3.58 2.29 -7.08
N SER A 23 2.25 2.25 -7.26
CA SER A 23 1.31 3.11 -6.53
C SER A 23 1.33 2.82 -5.03
N LEU A 24 1.38 1.54 -4.63
CA LEU A 24 1.53 1.16 -3.22
C LEU A 24 2.82 1.71 -2.61
N MET A 25 3.96 1.57 -3.27
CA MET A 25 5.26 2.06 -2.79
C MET A 25 5.27 3.58 -2.58
N ILE A 26 4.64 4.33 -3.49
CA ILE A 26 4.50 5.80 -3.36
C ILE A 26 3.65 6.14 -2.14
N TYR A 27 2.51 5.45 -1.97
CA TYR A 27 1.63 5.64 -0.83
C TYR A 27 2.35 5.33 0.50
N LEU A 28 2.99 4.15 0.61
CA LEU A 28 3.68 3.73 1.83
C LEU A 28 4.87 4.63 2.17
N LYS A 29 5.59 5.15 1.16
CA LYS A 29 6.66 6.12 1.37
C LYS A 29 6.14 7.43 1.95
N ARG A 30 4.97 7.89 1.51
CA ARG A 30 4.32 9.10 2.03
C ARG A 30 3.87 8.87 3.47
N GLU A 31 3.21 7.73 3.74
CA GLU A 31 2.63 7.41 5.04
C GLU A 31 3.70 7.18 6.12
N ASN A 32 4.74 6.41 5.80
CA ASN A 32 5.80 6.07 6.75
C ASN A 32 6.89 7.16 6.86
N GLY A 33 6.88 8.18 5.99
CA GLY A 33 7.95 9.20 5.92
C GLY A 33 9.31 8.67 5.46
N ALA A 34 9.41 7.38 5.12
CA ALA A 34 10.62 6.70 4.66
C ALA A 34 10.27 5.66 3.57
N PRO A 35 11.22 5.33 2.66
CA PRO A 35 10.96 4.34 1.63
C PRO A 35 10.66 2.96 2.23
N VAL A 36 9.49 2.42 1.91
CA VAL A 36 9.14 1.02 2.15
C VAL A 36 9.54 0.18 0.94
N ARG A 37 9.97 -1.05 1.17
CA ARG A 37 10.33 -2.02 0.11
C ARG A 37 9.59 -3.32 0.32
N GLU A 38 9.29 -4.00 -0.78
CA GLU A 38 8.86 -5.38 -0.75
C GLU A 38 10.03 -6.27 -0.29
N LEU A 39 9.76 -7.14 0.67
CA LEU A 39 10.70 -8.13 1.16
C LEU A 39 10.53 -9.45 0.42
N TYR A 40 9.30 -9.96 0.39
CA TYR A 40 8.93 -11.18 -0.32
C TYR A 40 7.42 -11.25 -0.50
N THR A 41 6.99 -12.02 -1.49
CA THR A 41 5.58 -12.36 -1.70
C THR A 41 5.33 -13.78 -1.19
N ARG A 42 4.26 -13.99 -0.45
CA ARG A 42 3.79 -15.33 -0.06
C ARG A 42 2.36 -15.55 -0.54
N PHE A 43 2.04 -16.78 -0.91
CA PHE A 43 0.64 -17.15 -1.16
C PHE A 43 -0.05 -17.39 0.19
N SER A 44 -1.19 -16.72 0.42
CA SER A 44 -2.00 -16.94 1.62
C SER A 44 -3.10 -17.96 1.34
N ASP A 45 -3.07 -19.09 2.05
CA ASP A 45 -4.12 -20.11 1.95
C ASP A 45 -5.49 -19.60 2.43
N LYS A 46 -5.52 -18.64 3.35
CA LYS A 46 -6.75 -18.05 3.89
C LYS A 46 -7.46 -17.18 2.85
N TYR A 47 -6.70 -16.38 2.12
CA TYR A 47 -7.25 -15.45 1.14
C TYR A 47 -7.22 -16.01 -0.29
N GLN A 48 -6.51 -17.11 -0.51
CA GLN A 48 -6.23 -17.69 -1.84
C GLN A 48 -5.61 -16.65 -2.80
N LYS A 49 -4.74 -15.78 -2.26
CA LYS A 49 -4.11 -14.66 -2.98
C LYS A 49 -2.69 -14.43 -2.50
N ASP A 50 -1.92 -13.74 -3.34
CA ASP A 50 -0.58 -13.27 -3.00
C ASP A 50 -0.64 -12.12 -1.98
N VAL A 51 0.16 -12.24 -0.94
CA VAL A 51 0.40 -11.23 0.10
C VAL A 51 1.83 -10.76 -0.04
N HIS A 52 1.98 -9.46 -0.20
CA HIS A 52 3.25 -8.77 -0.33
C HIS A 52 3.70 -8.28 1.04
N GLU A 53 4.75 -8.90 1.57
CA GLU A 53 5.34 -8.52 2.85
C GLU A 53 6.30 -7.34 2.65
N MET A 54 6.08 -6.28 3.43
CA MET A 54 6.78 -5.03 3.29
C MET A 54 7.74 -4.77 4.46
N SER A 55 8.74 -3.91 4.22
CA SER A 55 9.76 -3.58 5.21
C SER A 55 9.27 -2.79 6.42
N ASP A 56 8.02 -2.31 6.39
CA ASP A 56 7.34 -1.73 7.55
C ASP A 56 6.76 -2.79 8.50
N GLY A 57 6.85 -4.07 8.13
CA GLY A 57 6.36 -5.21 8.92
C GLY A 57 4.90 -5.54 8.67
N LEU A 58 4.28 -4.96 7.65
CA LEU A 58 2.89 -5.24 7.26
C LEU A 58 2.83 -6.02 5.95
N GLY A 59 1.81 -6.89 5.85
CA GLY A 59 1.44 -7.57 4.62
C GLY A 59 0.37 -6.79 3.87
N TYR A 60 0.48 -6.71 2.54
CA TYR A 60 -0.49 -6.05 1.68
C TYR A 60 -0.99 -7.00 0.61
N MET A 61 -2.28 -6.95 0.31
CA MET A 61 -2.86 -7.74 -0.78
C MET A 61 -3.95 -6.95 -1.50
N ILE A 62 -4.26 -7.37 -2.72
CA ILE A 62 -5.40 -6.85 -3.48
C ILE A 62 -6.62 -7.74 -3.20
N ASN A 63 -7.69 -7.14 -2.68
CA ASN A 63 -8.94 -7.84 -2.36
C ASN A 63 -9.79 -8.12 -3.63
N ASP A 64 -11.00 -8.64 -3.44
CA ASP A 64 -11.92 -8.94 -4.56
C ASP A 64 -12.48 -7.68 -5.23
N ASP A 65 -12.49 -6.56 -4.52
CA ASP A 65 -12.90 -5.24 -5.04
C ASP A 65 -11.77 -4.52 -5.80
N HIS A 66 -10.65 -5.22 -6.05
CA HIS A 66 -9.47 -4.67 -6.72
C HIS A 66 -8.82 -3.49 -5.98
N GLN A 67 -8.89 -3.51 -4.64
CA GLN A 67 -8.33 -2.51 -3.73
C GLN A 67 -7.25 -3.11 -2.85
N TRP A 68 -6.24 -2.30 -2.50
CA TRP A 68 -5.25 -2.69 -1.51
C TRP A 68 -5.87 -2.77 -0.11
N GLN A 69 -5.51 -3.82 0.63
CA GLN A 69 -5.83 -3.98 2.04
C GLN A 69 -4.62 -4.51 2.81
N VAL A 70 -4.56 -4.15 4.10
CA VAL A 70 -3.56 -4.68 5.03
C VAL A 70 -3.98 -6.08 5.49
N VAL A 71 -3.03 -7.00 5.52
CA VAL A 71 -3.17 -8.33 6.11
C VAL A 71 -2.52 -8.31 7.48
N LEU A 72 -3.33 -8.59 8.50
CA LEU A 72 -2.87 -8.84 9.87
C LEU A 72 -3.03 -10.35 10.10
N ASP A 73 -1.93 -11.09 10.00
CA ASP A 73 -1.85 -12.50 10.41
C ASP A 73 -1.40 -12.62 11.88
#